data_AF-A0A8J3KNC9-F1
#
_entry.id   AF-A0A8J3KNC9-F1
#
_cell.length_a   1.000
_cell.length_b   1.000
_cell.length_c   1.000
_cell.angle_alpha   90.00
_cell.angle_beta   90.00
_cell.angle_gamma   90.00
#
_symmetry.space_group_name_H-M   'P 1'
#
loop_
_entity.id
_entity.type
_entity.pdbx_description
1 polymer ?
#
loop_
_entity_poly.entity_id
_entity_poly.type
_entity_poly.pdbx_seq_one_letter_code
_entity_poly.pdbx_strand_id
1 'polypeptide(L)' 'MIELSRDAAAMVGDHAQVCIVPDANHLFSEPGALQQVAELAIGWFYLHMAPAAAAQLPQERSAAAGGRKACPGTT' A
#
# COMPACT_ATOMS: atom_id res chain seq x y z
N MET A 1 -24.42 -12.03 -10.97
CA MET A 1 -23.07 -12.27 -10.44
C MET A 1 -22.59 -11.11 -9.59
N ILE A 2 -22.58 -9.87 -10.12
CA ILE A 2 -22.12 -8.70 -9.37
C ILE A 2 -22.95 -8.43 -8.10
N GLU A 3 -24.29 -8.44 -8.18
CA GLU A 3 -25.12 -8.24 -6.99
C GLU A 3 -24.89 -9.31 -5.91
N LEU A 4 -24.73 -10.57 -6.31
CA LEU A 4 -24.39 -11.64 -5.38
C LEU A 4 -23.03 -11.39 -4.68
N SER A 5 -22.03 -10.88 -5.39
CA SER A 5 -20.75 -10.49 -4.80
C SER A 5 -20.90 -9.31 -3.84
N ARG A 6 -21.78 -8.35 -4.14
CA ARG A 6 -22.09 -7.22 -3.24
C ARG A 6 -22.81 -7.68 -1.99
N ASP A 7 -23.79 -8.56 -2.12
CA ASP A 7 -24.51 -9.16 -1.00
C ASP A 7 -23.54 -9.95 -0.10
N ALA A 8 -22.67 -10.77 -0.69
CA ALA A 8 -21.64 -11.50 0.05
C ALA A 8 -20.66 -10.56 0.77
N ALA A 9 -20.23 -9.47 0.13
CA ALA A 9 -19.37 -8.48 0.77
C ALA A 9 -20.08 -7.78 1.95
N ALA A 10 -21.38 -7.46 1.80
CA ALA A 10 -22.18 -6.90 2.89
C ALA A 10 -22.29 -7.86 4.09
N MET A 11 -22.29 -9.17 3.86
CA MET A 11 -22.26 -10.17 4.93
C MET A 11 -20.90 -10.25 5.65
N VAL A 12 -19.79 -9.94 4.95
CA VAL A 12 -18.44 -9.93 5.54
C VAL A 12 -18.13 -8.62 6.26
N GLY A 13 -18.71 -7.50 5.82
CA GLY A 13 -18.54 -6.18 6.44
C GLY A 13 -17.24 -5.49 6.04
N ASP A 14 -16.64 -4.74 6.97
CA ASP A 14 -15.55 -3.77 6.71
C ASP A 14 -14.26 -4.38 6.13
N HIS A 15 -14.11 -5.71 6.17
CA HIS A 15 -12.96 -6.42 5.61
C HIS A 15 -13.12 -6.81 4.14
N ALA A 16 -14.31 -6.62 3.55
CA ALA A 16 -14.59 -6.95 2.16
C ALA A 16 -14.88 -5.70 1.33
N GLN A 17 -14.35 -5.71 0.11
CA GLN A 17 -14.63 -4.69 -0.90
C GLN A 17 -14.89 -5.36 -2.24
N VAL A 18 -15.88 -4.85 -2.99
CA VAL A 18 -16.13 -5.27 -4.37
C VAL A 18 -15.62 -4.20 -5.32
N CYS A 19 -14.67 -4.58 -6.18
CA CYS A 19 -14.11 -3.72 -7.22
C CYS A 19 -14.49 -4.28 -8.60
N ILE A 20 -14.82 -3.39 -9.55
CA ILE A 20 -15.11 -3.75 -10.94
C ILE A 20 -13.92 -3.35 -11.81
N VAL A 21 -13.38 -4.30 -12.57
CA VAL A 21 -12.36 -4.06 -13.59
C VAL A 21 -13.11 -3.78 -14.90
N PRO A 22 -13.02 -2.56 -15.47
CA PRO A 22 -13.69 -2.23 -16.73
C PRO A 22 -13.16 -3.11 -17.86
N ASP A 23 -14.03 -3.42 -18.82
CA ASP A 23 -13.72 -4.13 -20.06
C ASP A 23 -13.10 -5.53 -19.90
N ALA A 24 -13.04 -6.07 -18.68
CA ALA A 24 -12.51 -7.40 -18.42
C ALA A 24 -13.54 -8.51 -18.63
N ASN A 25 -13.11 -9.60 -19.26
CA ASN A 25 -13.85 -10.85 -19.25
C ASN A 25 -13.52 -11.68 -18.00
N HIS A 26 -14.20 -12.82 -17.84
CA HIS A 26 -14.04 -13.76 -16.73
C HIS A 26 -12.61 -14.28 -16.47
N LEU A 27 -11.72 -14.24 -17.46
CA LEU A 27 -10.31 -14.63 -17.37
C LEU A 27 -9.36 -13.44 -17.32
N PHE A 28 -9.85 -12.20 -17.37
CA PHE A 28 -9.04 -10.98 -17.41
C PHE A 28 -7.98 -10.99 -18.54
N SER A 29 -8.34 -11.56 -19.70
CA SER A 29 -7.40 -11.73 -20.83
C SER A 29 -7.16 -10.46 -21.64
N GLU A 30 -7.98 -9.45 -21.46
CA GLU A 30 -7.85 -8.15 -22.10
C GLU A 30 -6.57 -7.43 -21.65
N PRO A 31 -5.93 -6.64 -22.53
CA PRO A 31 -4.75 -5.87 -22.18
C PRO A 31 -4.97 -5.02 -20.92
N GLY A 32 -4.14 -5.22 -19.89
CA GLY A 32 -4.19 -4.47 -18.65
C GLY A 32 -5.19 -4.98 -17.59
N ALA A 33 -6.13 -5.87 -17.93
CA ALA A 33 -7.12 -6.36 -16.97
C ALA A 33 -6.46 -7.12 -15.81
N LEU A 34 -5.57 -8.08 -16.11
CA LEU A 34 -4.86 -8.82 -15.07
C LEU A 34 -3.90 -7.93 -14.26
N GLN A 35 -3.33 -6.89 -14.88
CA GLN A 35 -2.50 -5.93 -14.17
C GLN A 35 -3.32 -5.14 -13.14
N GLN A 36 -4.51 -4.66 -13.52
CA GLN A 36 -5.39 -3.95 -12.60
C GLN A 36 -5.86 -4.85 -11.45
N VAL A 37 -6.15 -6.13 -11.71
CA VAL A 37 -6.44 -7.13 -10.66
C VAL A 37 -5.26 -7.28 -9.70
N ALA A 38 -4.04 -7.38 -10.23
CA ALA A 38 -2.83 -7.51 -9.42
C ALA A 38 -2.61 -6.27 -8.54
N GLU A 39 -2.79 -5.06 -9.07
CA GLU A 39 -2.67 -3.81 -8.32
C GLU A 39 -3.69 -3.72 -7.17
N LEU A 40 -4.95 -4.09 -7.44
CA LEU A 40 -6.00 -4.17 -6.41
C LEU A 40 -5.66 -5.17 -5.31
N ALA A 41 -5.21 -6.37 -5.68
CA ALA A 41 -4.85 -7.42 -4.73
C ALA A 41 -3.64 -7.02 -3.86
N ILE A 42 -2.61 -6.44 -4.48
CA ILE A 42 -1.43 -5.92 -3.78
C ILE A 42 -1.85 -4.86 -2.75
N GLY A 43 -2.68 -3.89 -3.14
CA GLY A 43 -3.19 -2.87 -2.24
C GLY A 43 -3.96 -3.45 -1.05
N TRP A 44 -4.82 -4.44 -1.30
CA TRP A 44 -5.56 -5.12 -0.23
C TRP A 44 -4.63 -5.84 0.76
N PHE A 45 -3.60 -6.54 0.25
CA PHE A 45 -2.62 -7.22 1.11
C PHE A 45 -1.77 -6.25 1.93
N TYR A 46 -1.33 -5.12 1.34
CA TYR A 46 -0.61 -4.10 2.11
C TYR A 46 -1.45 -3.54 3.26
N LEU A 47 -2.75 -3.31 3.03
CA LEU A 47 -3.63 -2.78 4.06
C LEU A 47 -3.91 -3.78 5.19
N HIS A 48 -4.06 -5.07 4.88
CA HIS A 48 -4.57 -6.06 5.84
C HIS A 48 -3.53 -7.07 6.35
N MET A 49 -2.40 -7.23 5.66
CA MET A 49 -1.37 -8.23 6.00
C MET A 49 0.00 -7.62 6.27
N ALA A 50 0.15 -6.29 6.23
CA ALA A 50 1.38 -5.66 6.69
C ALA A 50 1.61 -6.02 8.17
N PRO A 51 2.79 -6.53 8.56
CA PRO A 51 3.09 -6.78 9.95
C PRO A 51 3.00 -5.46 10.72
N ALA A 52 2.32 -5.48 11.87
CA ALA A 52 2.12 -4.31 12.74
C ALA A 52 3.42 -3.56 13.11
N ALA A 53 4.59 -4.16 12.86
CA ALA A 53 5.91 -3.57 13.07
C ALA A 53 6.33 -2.50 12.05
N ALA A 54 5.76 -2.46 10.84
CA ALA A 54 6.13 -1.43 9.85
C ALA A 54 5.64 -0.02 10.19
N ALA A 55 4.67 0.10 11.12
CA ALA A 55 4.20 1.38 11.66
C ALA A 55 5.14 1.97 12.73
N GLN A 56 6.14 1.21 13.21
CA GLN A 56 7.14 1.66 14.18
C GLN A 56 8.56 1.49 13.62
N LEU A 57 8.88 2.16 12.52
CA LEU A 57 10.26 2.58 12.33
C LEU A 57 10.45 3.88 13.12
N PRO A 58 11.35 3.93 14.13
CA PRO A 58 11.73 5.18 14.75
C PRO A 58 12.19 6.13 13.64
N GLN A 59 11.64 7.35 13.62
CA GLN A 59 12.23 8.45 12.85
C GLN A 59 13.68 8.58 13.30
N GLU A 60 14.61 8.11 12.47
CA GLU A 60 16.04 8.36 12.57
C GLU A 60 16.18 9.87 12.72
N ARG A 61 16.44 10.31 13.95
CA ARG A 61 16.54 11.70 14.34
C ARG A 61 17.46 12.40 13.35
N SER A 62 16.88 13.21 12.48
CA SER A 62 17.60 14.23 11.73
C SER A 62 18.42 15.04 12.73
N ALA A 63 19.72 14.78 12.74
CA ALA A 63 20.72 15.57 13.44
C ALA A 63 22.00 15.59 12.61
N ALA A 64 21.86 15.91 11.33
CA ALA A 64 22.93 16.61 10.62
C ALA A 64 22.77 18.10 10.93
N ALA A 65 23.46 18.61 11.97
CA ALA A 65 23.87 20.01 12.03
C ALA A 65 24.80 20.27 13.23
N GLY A 66 26.05 20.65 12.93
CA GLY A 66 26.71 21.68 13.71
C GLY A 66 28.05 21.33 14.35
N GLY A 67 29.14 21.76 13.70
CA GLY A 67 30.20 22.45 14.44
C GLY A 67 31.58 21.81 14.45
N ARG A 68 32.31 21.81 13.32
CA ARG A 68 33.77 21.94 13.40
C ARG A 68 34.10 23.41 13.66
N LYS A 69 34.33 23.78 14.91
CA LYS A 69 35.03 25.04 15.22
C LYS A 69 36.46 24.90 14.72
N ALA A 70 36.78 25.59 13.63
CA ALA A 70 38.16 25.84 13.24
C ALA A 70 38.79 26.74 14.31
N CYS A 71 39.91 26.31 14.89
CA CYS A 71 40.75 27.19 15.69
C CYS A 71 41.49 28.15 14.74
N PRO A 72 41.45 29.48 14.95
CA PRO A 72 42.33 30.40 14.23
C PRO A 72 43.76 30.28 14.80
N GLY A 73 44.75 30.40 13.92
CA GLY A 73 46.14 30.00 14.17
C GLY A 73 46.89 30.79 15.24
N THR A 74 48.09 30.32 15.58
CA THR A 74 49.12 31.12 16.27
C THR A 74 50.49 30.55 15.91
N THR A 75 51.32 31.44 15.34
CA THR A 75 52.79 31.48 15.18
C THR A 75 53.53 30.25 14.63
#